data_AF-A0A0E3NZ24-F1
#
_entry.id   AF-A0A0E3NZ24-F1
#
_cell.length_a   1.000
_cell.length_b   1.000
_cell.length_c   1.000
_cell.angle_alpha   90.00
_cell.angle_beta   90.00
_cell.angle_gamma   90.00
#
_symmetry.space_group_name_H-M   'P 1'
#
loop_
_entity.id
_entity.type
_entity.pdbx_description
1 polymer ?
#
loop_
_entity_poly.entity_id
_entity_poly.type
_entity_poly.pdbx_seq_one_letter_code
_entity_poly.pdbx_strand_id
1 'polypeptide(L)'
;MNPPLRITRETEFYQGFIRFKMSITNESPSIIADVILDFYFEEALLRIDRHEPDFQLKNDKIFLGNIHSGESKSVAVYFDPLMCSRGTEINCQVTYRDAGGRLGSAFMEPKVVSVVCPILYTDSDINVGRLKEFIEVLPSRDSKVYNIQNGFDISSLVHIAREVVEKHDVRHIRTFRMKDGKECEIWYYGKTKVHQENLVIKISLRFEKQSLELFVTTERAETLTGFLAEVGRNLKNSLETRATGRGNVTNLTIKDSIIQRSNLLDHCDMDGRCSTNIIVEDSVIQHSSISSGRAGRAPPEMKTGIRIDVGESETFRKQQEELNHLRKEIEELQRHKENEDRLRQEREHQEKQKEEKEKLRQELERLMKQKEEEAEKLRKQREARKLEAPKTLTCHGIEFVHIPVGEFMMGSNEYDTGNPIHKVKIGISFYLGKYPVTQKQWKAVMGSNPSHFKGDDLPVEKVSWYDVQEFIEKLNGMESTNKYRLPSEVEWEYACRAGTKTGYYFGDSESKLGDYAWYRDNSNKKTHSVGHKKPNPWDLYDMHGNVWEWCQGRGHGNYDSAPFDGSARGNISAWVVRGGSWFDNADSCRSADCSRVLPDCCSFDIGFRLLREL
;
A
#
# COMPACT_ATOMS: atom_id res chain seq x y z
N MET A 1 -28.03 16.83 -14.93
CA MET A 1 -27.99 17.96 -13.99
C MET A 1 -26.70 17.83 -13.19
N ASN A 2 -26.06 18.92 -12.80
CA ASN A 2 -24.91 18.83 -11.89
C ASN A 2 -25.40 18.34 -10.52
N PRO A 3 -24.60 17.58 -9.76
CA PRO A 3 -24.93 17.25 -8.38
C PRO A 3 -25.02 18.54 -7.55
N PRO A 4 -25.90 18.61 -6.53
CA PRO A 4 -26.05 19.78 -5.66
C PRO A 4 -24.89 19.95 -4.66
N LEU A 5 -23.89 19.05 -4.72
CA LEU A 5 -22.71 19.02 -3.88
C LEU A 5 -21.46 19.17 -4.73
N ARG A 6 -20.61 20.14 -4.40
CA ARG A 6 -19.25 20.26 -4.94
C ARG A 6 -18.27 19.60 -3.97
N ILE A 7 -17.51 18.63 -4.46
CA ILE A 7 -16.55 17.87 -3.66
C ILE A 7 -15.12 18.30 -4.04
N THR A 8 -14.34 18.76 -3.07
CA THR A 8 -12.90 19.05 -3.24
C THR A 8 -12.06 18.11 -2.38
N ARG A 9 -10.85 17.77 -2.86
CA ARG A 9 -10.00 16.73 -2.26
C ARG A 9 -8.52 17.03 -2.41
N GLU A 10 -7.77 16.90 -1.33
CA GLU A 10 -6.32 17.07 -1.28
C GLU A 10 -5.64 15.96 -0.45
N THR A 11 -4.34 15.77 -0.68
CA THR A 11 -3.58 14.65 -0.14
C THR A 11 -2.16 15.07 0.16
N GLU A 12 -1.70 14.79 1.37
CA GLU A 12 -0.33 15.02 1.83
C GLU A 12 0.18 13.78 2.57
N PHE A 13 1.50 13.62 2.68
CA PHE A 13 2.11 12.59 3.51
C PHE A 13 2.49 13.21 4.86
N TYR A 14 1.94 12.67 5.95
CA TYR A 14 2.03 13.25 7.28
C TYR A 14 2.30 12.16 8.33
N GLN A 15 3.47 12.22 8.98
CA GLN A 15 3.87 11.29 10.06
C GLN A 15 3.73 9.79 9.71
N GLY A 16 4.03 9.41 8.46
CA GLY A 16 3.91 8.03 7.97
C GLY A 16 2.55 7.68 7.35
N PHE A 17 1.53 8.53 7.52
CA PHE A 17 0.19 8.36 6.96
C PHE A 17 0.01 9.15 5.66
N ILE A 18 -0.91 8.72 4.80
CA ILE A 18 -1.53 9.57 3.79
C ILE A 18 -2.69 10.31 4.47
N ARG A 19 -2.55 11.62 4.69
CA ARG A 19 -3.63 12.48 5.19
C ARG A 19 -4.44 12.99 4.01
N PHE A 20 -5.64 12.43 3.87
CA PHE A 20 -6.61 12.71 2.81
C PHE A 20 -7.63 13.72 3.32
N LYS A 21 -7.57 14.98 2.88
CA LYS A 21 -8.58 15.98 3.27
C LYS A 21 -9.63 16.10 2.17
N MET A 22 -10.89 16.02 2.55
CA MET A 22 -12.05 16.09 1.66
C MET A 22 -13.04 17.11 2.20
N SER A 23 -13.54 17.99 1.33
CA SER A 23 -14.56 18.98 1.67
C SER A 23 -15.75 18.87 0.73
N ILE A 24 -16.95 19.04 1.29
CA ILE A 24 -18.22 19.01 0.58
C ILE A 24 -18.91 20.35 0.79
N THR A 25 -19.03 21.14 -0.27
CA THR A 25 -19.85 22.35 -0.32
C THR A 25 -21.25 22.00 -0.81
N ASN A 26 -22.29 22.46 -0.13
CA ASN A 26 -23.66 22.46 -0.66
C ASN A 26 -23.87 23.70 -1.55
N GLU A 27 -24.03 23.49 -2.85
CA GLU A 27 -24.27 24.57 -3.83
C GLU A 27 -25.76 24.76 -4.15
N SER A 28 -26.65 23.97 -3.54
CA SER A 28 -28.11 24.13 -3.69
C SER A 28 -28.68 25.18 -2.74
N PRO A 29 -29.80 25.85 -3.10
CA PRO A 29 -30.44 26.87 -2.28
C PRO A 29 -31.26 26.29 -1.10
N SER A 30 -30.91 25.10 -0.61
CA SER A 30 -31.69 24.39 0.41
C SER A 30 -30.78 23.50 1.26
N ILE A 31 -31.26 23.06 2.43
CA ILE A 31 -30.50 22.14 3.28
C ILE A 31 -30.39 20.75 2.61
N ILE A 32 -29.23 20.14 2.75
CA ILE A 32 -28.99 18.74 2.39
C ILE A 32 -28.78 17.98 3.70
N ALA A 33 -29.54 16.90 3.89
CA ALA A 33 -29.56 16.14 5.15
C ALA A 33 -28.88 14.77 5.02
N ASP A 34 -28.57 14.13 6.14
CA ASP A 34 -27.98 12.78 6.21
C ASP A 34 -26.76 12.58 5.28
N VAL A 35 -25.81 13.53 5.24
CA VAL A 35 -24.61 13.39 4.41
C VAL A 35 -23.66 12.35 5.00
N ILE A 36 -23.44 11.27 4.23
CA ILE A 36 -22.65 10.09 4.61
C ILE A 36 -21.56 9.85 3.57
N LEU A 37 -20.34 9.59 4.04
CA LEU A 37 -19.17 9.28 3.23
C LEU A 37 -18.86 7.80 3.29
N ASP A 38 -18.78 7.16 2.12
CA ASP A 38 -18.40 5.76 1.96
C ASP A 38 -17.08 5.71 1.17
N PHE A 39 -15.98 5.33 1.82
CA PHE A 39 -14.64 5.38 1.21
C PHE A 39 -14.26 4.01 0.63
N TYR A 40 -13.74 4.01 -0.60
CA TYR A 40 -13.25 2.82 -1.28
C TYR A 40 -11.79 2.99 -1.66
N PHE A 41 -10.97 2.01 -1.30
CA PHE A 41 -9.52 2.00 -1.45
C PHE A 41 -9.03 0.55 -1.41
N GLU A 42 -7.80 0.28 -1.82
CA GLU A 42 -7.27 -1.08 -1.80
C GLU A 42 -6.86 -1.47 -0.37
N GLU A 43 -7.67 -2.30 0.29
CA GLU A 43 -7.44 -2.72 1.69
C GLU A 43 -6.15 -3.55 1.90
N ALA A 44 -5.50 -4.01 0.83
CA ALA A 44 -4.16 -4.62 0.88
C ALA A 44 -3.03 -3.58 0.98
N LEU A 45 -3.28 -2.34 0.55
CA LEU A 45 -2.30 -1.25 0.48
C LEU A 45 -2.56 -0.14 1.50
N LEU A 46 -3.82 0.15 1.82
CA LEU A 46 -4.24 1.23 2.71
C LEU A 46 -5.26 0.75 3.74
N ARG A 47 -5.25 1.35 4.94
CA ARG A 47 -6.29 1.18 5.96
C ARG A 47 -6.63 2.53 6.58
N ILE A 48 -7.91 2.83 6.83
CA ILE A 48 -8.28 4.00 7.65
C ILE A 48 -7.82 3.76 9.09
N ASP A 49 -6.93 4.62 9.60
CA ASP A 49 -6.42 4.63 10.98
C ASP A 49 -7.34 5.46 11.88
N ARG A 50 -7.72 6.65 11.42
CA ARG A 50 -8.59 7.63 12.10
C ARG A 50 -9.10 8.70 11.12
N HIS A 51 -9.99 9.57 11.59
CA HIS A 51 -10.42 10.77 10.88
C HIS A 51 -10.52 11.98 11.82
N GLU A 52 -10.33 13.19 11.29
CA GLU A 52 -10.42 14.45 12.04
C GLU A 52 -11.35 15.44 11.32
N PRO A 53 -12.30 16.10 12.01
CA PRO A 53 -12.73 15.87 13.39
C PRO A 53 -13.44 14.52 13.56
N ASP A 54 -13.72 14.14 14.82
CA ASP A 54 -14.45 12.92 15.18
C ASP A 54 -15.94 13.01 14.82
N PHE A 55 -16.23 12.82 13.53
CA PHE A 55 -17.57 12.52 13.04
C PHE A 55 -18.00 11.11 13.50
N GLN A 56 -19.30 10.83 13.46
CA GLN A 56 -19.80 9.51 13.81
C GLN A 56 -19.43 8.50 12.72
N LEU A 57 -18.65 7.47 13.09
CA LEU A 57 -18.39 6.31 12.24
C LEU A 57 -19.45 5.23 12.46
N LYS A 58 -20.00 4.66 11.39
CA LYS A 58 -20.90 3.49 11.46
C LYS A 58 -20.81 2.67 10.18
N ASN A 59 -20.53 1.37 10.32
CA ASN A 59 -20.33 0.42 9.22
C ASN A 59 -19.26 0.93 8.22
N ASP A 60 -18.10 1.34 8.72
CA ASP A 60 -16.98 1.98 8.00
C ASP A 60 -17.30 3.31 7.27
N LYS A 61 -18.53 3.85 7.41
CA LYS A 61 -18.94 5.14 6.81
C LYS A 61 -18.89 6.30 7.80
N ILE A 62 -18.52 7.49 7.32
CA ILE A 62 -18.39 8.72 8.11
C ILE A 62 -19.65 9.59 7.94
N PHE A 63 -20.29 9.99 9.04
CA PHE A 63 -21.54 10.76 9.01
C PHE A 63 -21.25 12.24 9.30
N LEU A 64 -21.35 13.11 8.28
CA LEU A 64 -21.19 14.57 8.40
C LEU A 64 -22.46 15.26 8.91
N GLY A 65 -23.62 14.58 8.84
CA GLY A 65 -24.93 15.11 9.17
C GLY A 65 -25.45 16.07 8.10
N ASN A 66 -26.13 17.13 8.51
CA ASN A 66 -26.74 18.09 7.57
C ASN A 66 -25.72 19.15 7.10
N ILE A 67 -25.87 19.66 5.88
CA ILE A 67 -25.08 20.77 5.32
C ILE A 67 -26.05 21.82 4.77
N HIS A 68 -26.00 23.04 5.32
CA HIS A 68 -26.84 24.17 4.91
C HIS A 68 -26.41 24.75 3.55
N SER A 69 -27.30 25.50 2.89
CA SER A 69 -27.02 26.18 1.61
C SER A 69 -25.77 27.05 1.71
N GLY A 70 -24.75 26.79 0.89
CA GLY A 70 -23.46 27.49 0.90
C GLY A 70 -22.47 27.05 1.99
N GLU A 71 -22.87 26.21 2.94
CA GLU A 71 -21.98 25.63 3.94
C GLU A 71 -21.01 24.64 3.28
N SER A 72 -19.80 24.52 3.84
CA SER A 72 -18.86 23.44 3.50
C SER A 72 -18.44 22.69 4.76
N LYS A 73 -18.55 21.36 4.75
CA LYS A 73 -17.99 20.49 5.79
C LYS A 73 -16.77 19.75 5.27
N SER A 74 -15.78 19.57 6.14
CA SER A 74 -14.48 18.98 5.80
C SER A 74 -14.12 17.86 6.77
N VAL A 75 -13.48 16.81 6.26
CA VAL A 75 -12.88 15.72 7.04
C VAL A 75 -11.46 15.44 6.53
N ALA A 76 -10.54 15.14 7.44
CA ALA A 76 -9.21 14.64 7.15
C ALA A 76 -9.13 13.17 7.58
N VAL A 77 -9.16 12.24 6.61
CA VAL A 77 -9.03 10.79 6.83
C VAL A 77 -7.56 10.40 6.75
N TYR A 78 -7.06 9.67 7.74
CA TYR A 78 -5.68 9.21 7.79
C TYR A 78 -5.60 7.76 7.33
N PHE A 79 -4.98 7.54 6.19
CA PHE A 79 -4.73 6.21 5.63
C PHE A 79 -3.33 5.73 6.02
N ASP A 80 -3.27 4.59 6.70
CA ASP A 80 -2.08 3.85 7.10
C ASP A 80 -1.61 2.96 5.95
N PRO A 81 -0.41 3.19 5.37
CA PRO A 81 0.08 2.43 4.23
C PRO A 81 0.66 1.08 4.65
N LEU A 82 -0.01 0.00 4.24
CA LEU A 82 0.33 -1.38 4.56
C LEU A 82 1.45 -1.94 3.67
N MET A 83 1.63 -1.39 2.47
CA MET A 83 2.66 -1.73 1.49
C MET A 83 3.04 -0.50 0.64
N CYS A 84 4.26 -0.49 0.10
CA CYS A 84 4.67 0.51 -0.87
C CYS A 84 4.08 0.20 -2.25
N SER A 85 3.47 1.20 -2.89
CA SER A 85 2.76 1.08 -4.17
C SER A 85 2.80 2.39 -4.96
N ARG A 86 2.93 2.27 -6.28
CA ARG A 86 2.99 3.41 -7.23
C ARG A 86 1.62 3.69 -7.82
N GLY A 87 0.75 4.31 -7.03
CA GLY A 87 -0.56 4.79 -7.46
C GLY A 87 -1.71 3.85 -7.09
N THR A 88 -2.09 3.83 -5.81
CA THR A 88 -3.39 3.32 -5.38
C THR A 88 -4.41 4.47 -5.39
N GLU A 89 -5.68 4.18 -5.63
CA GLU A 89 -6.73 5.19 -5.56
C GLU A 89 -7.41 5.24 -4.19
N ILE A 90 -7.77 6.45 -3.77
CA ILE A 90 -8.80 6.69 -2.76
C ILE A 90 -10.02 7.28 -3.48
N ASN A 91 -11.14 6.59 -3.35
CA ASN A 91 -12.45 6.92 -3.91
C ASN A 91 -13.46 7.17 -2.78
N CYS A 92 -14.53 7.92 -3.06
CA CYS A 92 -15.61 8.10 -2.09
C CYS A 92 -16.98 8.30 -2.76
N GLN A 93 -17.99 7.57 -2.30
CA GLN A 93 -19.40 7.90 -2.56
C GLN A 93 -19.93 8.76 -1.42
N VAL A 94 -20.54 9.89 -1.77
CA VAL A 94 -21.30 10.74 -0.86
C VAL A 94 -22.79 10.44 -1.07
N THR A 95 -23.46 9.86 -0.08
CA THR A 95 -24.93 9.73 -0.09
C THR A 95 -25.55 10.79 0.81
N TYR A 96 -26.75 11.26 0.45
CA TYR A 96 -27.42 12.37 1.14
C TYR A 96 -28.94 12.34 0.87
N ARG A 97 -29.71 13.20 1.56
CA ARG A 97 -31.10 13.54 1.20
C ARG A 97 -31.22 14.97 0.69
N ASP A 98 -32.00 15.15 -0.37
CA ASP A 98 -32.43 16.48 -0.81
C ASP A 98 -33.52 17.08 0.11
N ALA A 99 -33.88 18.34 -0.14
CA ALA A 99 -34.92 19.04 0.62
C ALA A 99 -36.35 18.46 0.45
N GLY A 100 -36.55 17.56 -0.52
CA GLY A 100 -37.76 16.75 -0.67
C GLY A 100 -37.68 15.40 0.03
N GLY A 101 -36.62 15.14 0.82
CA GLY A 101 -36.37 13.89 1.53
C GLY A 101 -35.88 12.74 0.64
N ARG A 102 -35.63 12.98 -0.65
CA ARG A 102 -35.24 11.95 -1.62
C ARG A 102 -33.76 11.64 -1.46
N LEU A 103 -33.40 10.36 -1.53
CA LEU A 103 -32.01 9.94 -1.52
C LEU A 103 -31.32 10.35 -2.83
N GLY A 104 -30.18 11.03 -2.69
CA GLY A 104 -29.26 11.34 -3.78
C GLY A 104 -27.87 10.79 -3.48
N SER A 105 -27.06 10.70 -4.53
CA SER A 105 -25.64 10.35 -4.41
C SER A 105 -24.80 11.22 -5.33
N ALA A 106 -23.58 11.52 -4.89
CA ALA A 106 -22.53 12.15 -5.66
C ALA A 106 -21.25 11.33 -5.48
N PHE A 107 -20.55 11.03 -6.55
CA PHE A 107 -19.25 10.37 -6.48
C PHE A 107 -18.15 11.43 -6.48
N MET A 108 -17.23 11.29 -5.54
CA MET A 108 -15.95 11.97 -5.62
C MET A 108 -15.16 11.32 -6.76
N GLU A 109 -14.69 12.12 -7.72
CA GLU A 109 -13.69 11.67 -8.70
C GLU A 109 -12.50 10.98 -7.99
N PRO A 110 -11.88 9.94 -8.58
CA PRO A 110 -10.75 9.26 -7.98
C PRO A 110 -9.60 10.20 -7.60
N LYS A 111 -8.82 9.81 -6.59
CA LYS A 111 -7.59 10.48 -6.20
C LYS A 111 -6.48 9.46 -6.01
N VAL A 112 -5.60 9.39 -7.00
CA VAL A 112 -4.37 8.57 -6.96
C VAL A 112 -3.44 9.11 -5.87
N VAL A 113 -2.91 8.19 -5.06
CA VAL A 113 -1.88 8.42 -4.04
C VAL A 113 -0.79 7.36 -4.16
N SER A 114 0.47 7.74 -3.94
CA SER A 114 1.62 6.85 -4.09
C SER A 114 2.35 6.68 -2.75
N VAL A 115 2.49 5.44 -2.30
CA VAL A 115 3.31 5.06 -1.16
C VAL A 115 4.69 4.68 -1.69
N VAL A 116 5.58 5.66 -1.82
CA VAL A 116 6.93 5.43 -2.33
C VAL A 116 7.88 5.11 -1.18
N CYS A 117 8.31 3.85 -1.08
CA CYS A 117 9.50 3.49 -0.30
C CYS A 117 10.72 4.22 -0.90
N PRO A 118 11.49 5.00 -0.12
CA PRO A 118 12.72 5.62 -0.62
C PRO A 118 13.74 4.56 -1.04
N ILE A 119 14.29 4.70 -2.25
CA ILE A 119 15.35 3.80 -2.76
C ILE A 119 16.63 3.94 -1.92
N LEU A 120 16.88 5.14 -1.40
CA LEU A 120 17.84 5.41 -0.34
C LEU A 120 17.04 5.73 0.93
N TYR A 121 17.12 4.85 1.92
CA TYR A 121 16.47 5.00 3.22
C TYR A 121 17.53 5.04 4.31
N THR A 122 17.27 5.81 5.37
CA THR A 122 18.01 5.74 6.63
C THR A 122 17.31 4.80 7.62
N ASP A 123 17.98 4.43 8.71
CA ASP A 123 17.33 3.66 9.79
C ASP A 123 16.10 4.39 10.38
N SER A 124 16.05 5.72 10.26
CA SER A 124 14.90 6.55 10.62
C SER A 124 13.67 6.26 9.74
N ASP A 125 13.86 6.08 8.43
CA ASP A 125 12.79 6.04 7.42
C ASP A 125 12.07 4.69 7.31
N ILE A 126 12.59 3.67 8.01
CA ILE A 126 12.13 2.28 7.90
C ILE A 126 10.66 2.16 8.37
N ASN A 127 9.83 1.67 7.45
CA ASN A 127 8.41 1.40 7.62
C ASN A 127 8.10 -0.09 7.36
N VAL A 128 6.86 -0.53 7.59
CA VAL A 128 6.47 -1.94 7.43
C VAL A 128 6.57 -2.44 5.99
N GLY A 129 6.40 -1.58 4.98
CA GLY A 129 6.66 -1.93 3.58
C GLY A 129 8.10 -2.40 3.37
N ARG A 130 9.08 -1.66 3.93
CA ARG A 130 10.49 -2.05 3.91
C ARG A 130 10.77 -3.31 4.75
N LEU A 131 10.05 -3.52 5.86
CA LEU A 131 10.19 -4.74 6.66
C LEU A 131 9.67 -5.99 5.94
N LYS A 132 8.62 -5.87 5.11
CA LYS A 132 8.15 -6.98 4.26
C LYS A 132 9.18 -7.34 3.20
N GLU A 133 9.75 -6.35 2.52
CA GLU A 133 10.86 -6.55 1.57
C GLU A 133 12.07 -7.24 2.22
N PHE A 134 12.44 -6.86 3.45
CA PHE A 134 13.47 -7.55 4.21
C PHE A 134 13.14 -9.03 4.52
N ILE A 135 11.88 -9.41 4.71
CA ILE A 135 11.46 -10.83 4.93
C ILE A 135 11.62 -11.69 3.65
N GLU A 136 11.61 -11.06 2.49
CA GLU A 136 11.82 -11.69 1.18
C GLU A 136 13.31 -11.77 0.82
N VAL A 137 14.10 -10.74 1.17
CA VAL A 137 15.52 -10.60 0.78
C VAL A 137 16.51 -11.20 1.81
N LEU A 138 16.20 -11.22 3.11
CA LEU A 138 17.13 -11.71 4.14
C LEU A 138 17.18 -13.25 4.15
N PRO A 139 18.38 -13.87 4.08
CA PRO A 139 18.51 -15.30 3.88
C PRO A 139 18.21 -16.14 5.13
N SER A 140 18.40 -15.59 6.33
CA SER A 140 18.20 -16.31 7.58
C SER A 140 16.87 -15.92 8.23
N ARG A 141 15.99 -16.88 8.51
CA ARG A 141 14.71 -16.67 9.22
C ARG A 141 14.29 -17.89 10.04
N ASP A 142 13.66 -17.65 11.18
CA ASP A 142 13.12 -18.68 12.09
C ASP A 142 11.90 -18.13 12.87
N SER A 143 11.08 -19.01 13.43
CA SER A 143 9.84 -18.64 14.13
C SER A 143 9.46 -19.60 15.25
N LYS A 144 8.93 -19.06 16.35
CA LYS A 144 8.40 -19.83 17.48
C LYS A 144 6.92 -19.56 17.72
N VAL A 145 6.14 -20.62 17.93
CA VAL A 145 4.67 -20.53 18.11
C VAL A 145 4.27 -20.98 19.51
N TYR A 146 3.50 -20.14 20.19
CA TYR A 146 3.04 -20.27 21.56
C TYR A 146 1.52 -20.41 21.58
N ASN A 147 1.00 -21.48 22.18
CA ASN A 147 -0.44 -21.76 22.26
C ASN A 147 -1.02 -21.14 23.55
N ILE A 148 -1.59 -19.95 23.46
CA ILE A 148 -2.11 -19.13 24.57
C ILE A 148 -3.51 -19.59 24.97
N GLN A 149 -3.64 -20.16 26.18
CA GLN A 149 -4.93 -20.58 26.72
C GLN A 149 -5.90 -19.40 26.96
N ASN A 150 -7.20 -19.72 26.99
CA ASN A 150 -8.27 -18.79 27.38
C ASN A 150 -7.96 -18.05 28.70
N GLY A 151 -7.92 -16.71 28.68
CA GLY A 151 -7.76 -15.89 29.88
C GLY A 151 -7.19 -14.49 29.64
N PHE A 152 -6.43 -14.31 28.56
CA PHE A 152 -5.90 -13.02 28.12
C PHE A 152 -6.81 -12.37 27.06
N ASP A 153 -6.87 -11.04 27.04
CA ASP A 153 -7.37 -10.28 25.90
C ASP A 153 -6.21 -9.85 24.96
N ILE A 154 -6.55 -9.48 23.73
CA ILE A 154 -5.56 -9.13 22.70
C ILE A 154 -4.70 -7.89 23.05
N SER A 155 -5.20 -6.97 23.88
CA SER A 155 -4.44 -5.78 24.32
C SER A 155 -3.48 -6.13 25.45
N SER A 156 -3.88 -7.00 26.39
CA SER A 156 -2.97 -7.60 27.38
C SER A 156 -1.82 -8.36 26.69
N LEU A 157 -2.11 -9.14 25.64
CA LEU A 157 -1.09 -9.85 24.87
C LEU A 157 -0.14 -8.91 24.13
N VAL A 158 -0.66 -7.86 23.47
CA VAL A 158 0.17 -6.81 22.86
C VAL A 158 1.08 -6.15 23.90
N HIS A 159 0.57 -5.82 25.09
CA HIS A 159 1.36 -5.20 26.15
C HIS A 159 2.49 -6.12 26.64
N ILE A 160 2.22 -7.41 26.88
CA ILE A 160 3.24 -8.41 27.27
C ILE A 160 4.31 -8.56 26.17
N ALA A 161 3.88 -8.69 24.92
CA ALA A 161 4.76 -8.89 23.77
C ALA A 161 5.70 -7.68 23.57
N ARG A 162 5.18 -6.45 23.69
CA ARG A 162 5.97 -5.21 23.66
C ARG A 162 6.94 -5.12 24.82
N GLU A 163 6.49 -5.35 26.05
CA GLU A 163 7.35 -5.27 27.25
C GLU A 163 8.50 -6.29 27.26
N VAL A 164 8.41 -7.36 26.47
CA VAL A 164 9.51 -8.33 26.31
C VAL A 164 10.44 -7.93 25.17
N VAL A 165 9.92 -7.55 23.99
CA VAL A 165 10.77 -7.24 22.84
C VAL A 165 11.43 -5.87 22.94
N GLU A 166 10.74 -4.84 23.46
CA GLU A 166 11.27 -3.47 23.63
C GLU A 166 12.34 -3.33 24.73
N LYS A 167 12.68 -4.42 25.44
CA LYS A 167 13.89 -4.52 26.30
C LYS A 167 15.17 -4.82 25.51
N HIS A 168 15.05 -5.14 24.22
CA HIS A 168 16.17 -5.39 23.32
C HIS A 168 16.42 -4.14 22.45
N ASP A 169 17.53 -4.13 21.71
CA ASP A 169 17.99 -2.98 20.92
C ASP A 169 17.25 -2.86 19.58
N VAL A 170 15.92 -2.66 19.67
CA VAL A 170 14.98 -2.69 18.54
C VAL A 170 13.94 -1.58 18.65
N ARG A 171 13.74 -0.86 17.55
CA ARG A 171 12.72 0.18 17.37
C ARG A 171 11.39 -0.46 17.02
N HIS A 172 10.34 -0.20 17.80
CA HIS A 172 8.95 -0.50 17.40
C HIS A 172 8.58 0.34 16.18
N ILE A 173 8.03 -0.30 15.14
CA ILE A 173 7.69 0.34 13.87
C ILE A 173 6.17 0.47 13.72
N ARG A 174 5.40 -0.58 14.01
CA ARG A 174 3.93 -0.55 13.91
C ARG A 174 3.28 -1.66 14.73
N THR A 175 2.02 -1.45 15.09
CA THR A 175 1.10 -2.51 15.52
C THR A 175 -0.13 -2.47 14.63
N PHE A 176 -0.47 -3.59 13.99
CA PHE A 176 -1.72 -3.76 13.25
C PHE A 176 -2.71 -4.53 14.10
N ARG A 177 -3.96 -4.08 14.17
CA ARG A 177 -5.11 -4.92 14.54
C ARG A 177 -5.97 -5.12 13.29
N MET A 178 -6.44 -6.34 13.04
CA MET A 178 -7.33 -6.63 11.92
C MET A 178 -8.76 -6.17 12.23
N LYS A 179 -9.60 -6.00 11.18
CA LYS A 179 -10.97 -5.46 11.32
C LYS A 179 -11.86 -6.28 12.27
N ASP A 180 -11.58 -7.57 12.44
CA ASP A 180 -12.32 -8.46 13.34
C ASP A 180 -11.97 -8.30 14.82
N GLY A 181 -10.87 -7.60 15.14
CA GLY A 181 -10.31 -7.46 16.48
C GLY A 181 -9.64 -8.73 17.04
N LYS A 182 -9.56 -9.82 16.27
CA LYS A 182 -9.07 -11.15 16.71
C LYS A 182 -7.64 -11.43 16.26
N GLU A 183 -7.22 -10.87 15.13
CA GLU A 183 -5.81 -10.92 14.71
C GLU A 183 -5.10 -9.58 14.93
N CYS A 184 -3.82 -9.64 15.31
CA CYS A 184 -2.98 -8.48 15.56
C CYS A 184 -1.52 -8.81 15.23
N GLU A 185 -0.81 -7.91 14.55
CA GLU A 185 0.63 -8.04 14.29
C GLU A 185 1.41 -6.90 14.95
N ILE A 186 2.63 -7.18 15.42
CA ILE A 186 3.56 -6.18 15.98
C ILE A 186 4.90 -6.28 15.25
N TRP A 187 5.39 -5.16 14.73
CA TRP A 187 6.56 -5.11 13.86
C TRP A 187 7.66 -4.23 14.46
N TYR A 188 8.90 -4.74 14.48
CA TYR A 188 10.08 -4.05 14.99
C TYR A 188 11.26 -4.17 14.01
N TYR A 189 12.18 -3.22 14.11
CA TYR A 189 13.46 -3.20 13.40
C TYR A 189 14.60 -2.89 14.37
N GLY A 190 15.73 -3.57 14.25
CA GLY A 190 16.97 -3.19 14.91
C GLY A 190 18.19 -3.66 14.15
N LYS A 191 19.36 -3.59 14.80
CA LYS A 191 20.61 -4.11 14.24
C LYS A 191 21.34 -5.03 15.22
N THR A 192 22.05 -6.01 14.68
CA THR A 192 22.82 -6.97 15.50
C THR A 192 24.00 -6.25 16.15
N LYS A 193 24.15 -6.31 17.48
CA LYS A 193 25.11 -5.44 18.19
C LYS A 193 26.56 -5.56 17.71
N VAL A 194 26.98 -6.78 17.36
CA VAL A 194 28.37 -7.11 17.01
C VAL A 194 28.69 -6.82 15.54
N HIS A 195 27.75 -7.06 14.61
CA HIS A 195 28.00 -6.98 13.15
C HIS A 195 27.16 -5.92 12.43
N GLN A 196 26.24 -5.25 13.13
CA GLN A 196 25.36 -4.18 12.63
C GLN A 196 24.42 -4.62 11.48
N GLU A 197 24.17 -5.92 11.37
CA GLU A 197 23.27 -6.53 10.38
C GLU A 197 21.81 -6.20 10.68
N ASN A 198 20.96 -6.23 9.67
CA ASN A 198 19.52 -5.96 9.80
C ASN A 198 18.84 -7.05 10.64
N LEU A 199 17.98 -6.64 11.58
CA LEU A 199 17.16 -7.54 12.39
C LEU A 199 15.68 -7.11 12.29
N VAL A 200 14.84 -7.96 11.74
CA VAL A 200 13.39 -7.73 11.64
C VAL A 200 12.65 -8.71 12.52
N ILE A 201 11.73 -8.21 13.34
CA ILE A 201 10.91 -9.01 14.26
C ILE A 201 9.45 -8.76 13.95
N LYS A 202 8.68 -9.84 13.79
CA LYS A 202 7.23 -9.81 13.64
C LYS A 202 6.58 -10.71 14.69
N ILE A 203 5.63 -10.18 15.43
CA ILE A 203 4.80 -10.95 16.38
C ILE A 203 3.39 -11.03 15.82
N SER A 204 2.89 -12.23 15.50
CA SER A 204 1.52 -12.45 15.01
C SER A 204 0.65 -13.07 16.11
N LEU A 205 -0.33 -12.33 16.61
CA LEU A 205 -1.35 -12.78 17.55
C LEU A 205 -2.61 -13.20 16.77
N ARG A 206 -3.13 -14.40 17.02
CA ARG A 206 -4.37 -14.91 16.41
C ARG A 206 -5.27 -15.51 17.48
N PHE A 207 -6.32 -14.79 17.86
CA PHE A 207 -7.15 -15.15 19.01
C PHE A 207 -7.99 -16.43 18.77
N GLU A 208 -8.54 -16.62 17.56
CA GLU A 208 -9.32 -17.83 17.22
C GLU A 208 -8.47 -19.10 17.24
N LYS A 209 -7.20 -18.99 16.84
CA LYS A 209 -6.23 -20.10 16.85
C LYS A 209 -5.49 -20.22 18.18
N GLN A 210 -5.81 -19.37 19.16
CA GLN A 210 -5.14 -19.28 20.45
C GLN A 210 -3.60 -19.23 20.32
N SER A 211 -3.07 -18.49 19.35
CA SER A 211 -1.64 -18.55 19.02
C SER A 211 -0.95 -17.19 19.00
N LEU A 212 0.29 -17.15 19.51
CA LEU A 212 1.28 -16.10 19.26
C LEU A 212 2.43 -16.71 18.48
N GLU A 213 2.76 -16.14 17.32
CA GLU A 213 3.95 -16.43 16.53
C GLU A 213 4.99 -15.32 16.78
N LEU A 214 6.21 -15.67 17.17
CA LEU A 214 7.37 -14.78 17.19
C LEU A 214 8.27 -15.18 16.01
N PHE A 215 8.23 -14.40 14.94
CA PHE A 215 9.04 -14.58 13.74
C PHE A 215 10.21 -13.57 13.75
N VAL A 216 11.41 -14.02 13.37
CA VAL A 216 12.62 -13.18 13.29
C VAL A 216 13.41 -13.52 12.03
N THR A 217 13.95 -12.50 11.36
CA THR A 217 14.85 -12.65 10.21
C THR A 217 16.03 -11.68 10.26
N THR A 218 17.17 -12.11 9.73
CA THR A 218 18.46 -11.40 9.75
C THR A 218 19.41 -11.98 8.69
N GLU A 219 20.65 -11.50 8.64
CA GLU A 219 21.65 -11.89 7.65
C GLU A 219 22.28 -13.26 8.00
N ARG A 220 22.77 -13.46 9.24
CA ARG A 220 23.32 -14.76 9.71
C ARG A 220 22.42 -15.51 10.71
N ALA A 221 22.19 -16.80 10.43
CA ALA A 221 21.36 -17.69 11.24
C ALA A 221 21.85 -17.88 12.69
N GLU A 222 23.16 -17.78 12.92
CA GLU A 222 23.80 -17.82 14.26
C GLU A 222 23.13 -16.85 15.24
N THR A 223 22.76 -15.66 14.76
CA THR A 223 22.14 -14.61 15.57
C THR A 223 20.68 -14.92 15.93
N LEU A 224 19.97 -15.71 15.11
CA LEU A 224 18.57 -16.06 15.35
C LEU A 224 18.40 -16.99 16.54
N THR A 225 19.18 -18.08 16.60
CA THR A 225 18.95 -19.17 17.57
C THR A 225 19.12 -18.68 19.02
N GLY A 226 20.15 -17.85 19.29
CA GLY A 226 20.35 -17.23 20.59
C GLY A 226 19.24 -16.25 20.96
N PHE A 227 18.89 -15.36 20.03
CA PHE A 227 17.86 -14.34 20.25
C PHE A 227 16.46 -14.95 20.48
N LEU A 228 16.06 -15.92 19.65
CA LEU A 228 14.79 -16.66 19.81
C LEU A 228 14.78 -17.61 21.02
N ALA A 229 15.94 -17.97 21.57
CA ALA A 229 16.01 -18.67 22.86
C ALA A 229 15.80 -17.69 24.04
N GLU A 230 16.41 -16.51 24.02
CA GLU A 230 16.28 -15.50 25.07
C GLU A 230 14.91 -14.84 25.07
N VAL A 231 14.51 -14.19 23.97
CA VAL A 231 13.22 -13.51 23.82
C VAL A 231 12.08 -14.49 24.07
N GLY A 232 12.19 -15.71 23.54
CA GLY A 232 11.19 -16.76 23.70
C GLY A 232 11.03 -17.24 25.15
N ARG A 233 12.13 -17.32 25.92
CA ARG A 233 12.11 -17.63 27.35
C ARG A 233 11.49 -16.48 28.15
N ASN A 234 11.89 -15.25 27.87
CA ASN A 234 11.37 -14.06 28.54
C ASN A 234 9.87 -13.86 28.27
N LEU A 235 9.40 -14.17 27.04
CA LEU A 235 7.99 -14.12 26.66
C LEU A 235 7.17 -15.21 27.37
N LYS A 236 7.67 -16.45 27.38
CA LYS A 236 7.06 -17.56 28.12
C LYS A 236 6.89 -17.22 29.60
N ASN A 237 7.97 -16.82 30.28
CA ASN A 237 7.95 -16.49 31.70
C ASN A 237 6.97 -15.34 32.01
N SER A 238 6.85 -14.36 31.12
CA SER A 238 5.94 -13.21 31.27
C SER A 238 4.47 -13.59 31.09
N LEU A 239 4.18 -14.52 30.18
CA LEU A 239 2.84 -15.10 30.00
C LEU A 239 2.47 -15.98 31.19
N GLU A 240 3.35 -16.90 31.62
CA GLU A 240 3.11 -17.80 32.75
C GLU A 240 2.87 -17.04 34.07
N THR A 241 3.70 -16.02 34.35
CA THR A 241 3.57 -15.17 35.55
C THR A 241 2.27 -14.37 35.59
N ARG A 242 1.68 -14.04 34.43
CA ARG A 242 0.40 -13.30 34.35
C ARG A 242 -0.81 -14.24 34.27
N ALA A 243 -0.62 -15.48 33.80
CA ALA A 243 -1.64 -16.52 33.83
C ALA A 243 -1.94 -16.99 35.26
N THR A 244 -0.90 -17.20 36.10
CA THR A 244 -1.08 -17.66 37.49
C THR A 244 -1.85 -16.69 38.38
N GLY A 245 -1.96 -15.40 38.00
CA GLY A 245 -2.81 -14.40 38.65
C GLY A 245 -4.33 -14.63 38.49
N ARG A 246 -4.76 -15.53 37.61
CA ARG A 246 -6.15 -16.00 37.48
C ARG A 246 -6.16 -17.52 37.37
N GLY A 247 -6.37 -18.19 38.51
CA GLY A 247 -6.12 -19.62 38.65
C GLY A 247 -6.89 -20.52 37.67
N ASN A 248 -6.20 -20.97 36.62
CA ASN A 248 -6.30 -22.29 36.00
C ASN A 248 -5.16 -22.46 34.97
N VAL A 249 -4.14 -23.27 35.29
CA VAL A 249 -3.00 -23.55 34.39
C VAL A 249 -3.12 -24.97 33.85
N THR A 250 -3.07 -25.15 32.53
CA THR A 250 -2.91 -26.48 31.91
C THR A 250 -1.94 -26.44 30.72
N ASN A 251 -0.67 -26.73 31.00
CA ASN A 251 0.35 -27.14 30.03
C ASN A 251 0.43 -26.31 28.73
N LEU A 252 1.11 -25.16 28.80
CA LEU A 252 1.64 -24.41 27.65
C LEU A 252 2.52 -25.30 26.77
N THR A 253 1.90 -26.02 25.85
CA THR A 253 2.57 -26.94 24.93
C THR A 253 3.14 -26.12 23.77
N ILE A 254 4.30 -25.52 24.01
CA ILE A 254 5.13 -24.90 22.99
C ILE A 254 5.69 -26.04 22.13
N LYS A 255 5.28 -26.10 20.87
CA LYS A 255 5.97 -26.87 19.85
C LYS A 255 6.96 -25.92 19.19
N ASP A 256 8.25 -26.12 19.44
CA ASP A 256 9.30 -25.54 18.61
C ASP A 256 9.22 -26.22 17.22
N SER A 257 8.43 -25.65 16.33
CA SER A 257 8.36 -26.04 14.92
C SER A 257 9.17 -25.06 14.08
N ILE A 258 10.46 -25.32 13.95
CA ILE A 258 11.28 -24.70 12.90
C ILE A 258 10.63 -25.10 11.57
N ILE A 259 9.95 -24.16 10.89
CA ILE A 259 9.34 -24.42 9.58
C ILE A 259 10.46 -24.38 8.54
N GLN A 260 11.16 -25.51 8.41
CA GLN A 260 12.23 -25.68 7.44
C GLN A 260 11.69 -25.46 6.01
N ARG A 261 12.29 -24.49 5.32
CA ARG A 261 12.54 -24.58 3.88
C ARG A 261 14.05 -24.45 3.69
N SER A 262 14.57 -25.21 2.75
CA SER A 262 15.99 -25.56 2.54
C SER A 262 16.98 -24.39 2.48
N ASN A 263 18.24 -24.52 2.91
CA ASN A 263 18.91 -25.58 3.70
C ASN A 263 20.16 -24.97 4.36
N LEU A 264 20.62 -25.52 5.50
CA LEU A 264 21.82 -25.04 6.21
C LEU A 264 22.70 -26.17 6.79
N LEU A 265 22.52 -27.41 6.32
CA LEU A 265 23.29 -28.59 6.75
C LEU A 265 23.70 -29.54 5.60
N ASP A 266 23.60 -29.11 4.33
CA ASP A 266 23.92 -29.94 3.15
C ASP A 266 25.44 -30.11 2.89
N HIS A 267 26.28 -30.00 3.93
CA HIS A 267 27.75 -30.14 3.87
C HIS A 267 28.29 -30.96 5.06
N CYS A 268 27.80 -32.19 5.23
CA CYS A 268 28.43 -33.23 6.05
C CYS A 268 28.32 -34.57 5.32
N ASP A 269 29.45 -35.22 5.07
CA ASP A 269 29.53 -36.42 4.23
C ASP A 269 29.13 -37.71 4.98
N MET A 270 28.79 -38.75 4.20
CA MET A 270 28.18 -40.01 4.69
C MET A 270 29.05 -40.84 5.67
N ASP A 271 30.32 -40.51 5.83
CA ASP A 271 31.29 -41.20 6.69
C ASP A 271 31.40 -40.64 8.13
N GLY A 272 30.51 -39.70 8.52
CA GLY A 272 30.20 -39.44 9.94
C GLY A 272 31.31 -38.81 10.79
N ARG A 273 32.11 -37.88 10.24
CA ARG A 273 33.18 -37.18 10.99
C ARG A 273 32.92 -35.68 11.16
N CYS A 274 32.44 -35.30 12.34
CA CYS A 274 32.57 -33.94 12.86
C CYS A 274 33.54 -33.93 14.05
N SER A 275 34.62 -33.15 13.96
CA SER A 275 35.63 -33.01 15.02
C SER A 275 35.34 -31.82 15.93
N THR A 276 35.27 -32.03 17.24
CA THR A 276 35.09 -31.00 18.26
C THR A 276 36.36 -30.18 18.51
N ASN A 277 36.21 -28.96 19.05
CA ASN A 277 36.80 -28.50 20.33
C ASN A 277 36.74 -26.96 20.49
N ILE A 278 36.42 -26.46 21.70
CA ILE A 278 36.88 -25.21 22.36
C ILE A 278 36.25 -25.12 23.78
N ILE A 279 36.94 -24.48 24.74
CA ILE A 279 36.66 -24.42 26.20
C ILE A 279 37.23 -23.05 26.75
N VAL A 280 36.94 -22.63 28.00
CA VAL A 280 37.58 -21.53 28.79
C VAL A 280 37.19 -20.07 28.46
N GLU A 281 36.94 -19.13 29.41
CA GLU A 281 36.24 -19.13 30.73
C GLU A 281 36.07 -17.68 31.31
N ASP A 282 35.13 -17.50 32.25
CA ASP A 282 35.01 -16.52 33.37
C ASP A 282 35.43 -15.00 33.36
N SER A 283 34.45 -14.14 33.74
CA SER A 283 34.48 -13.12 34.82
C SER A 283 35.15 -11.70 34.71
N VAL A 284 34.69 -10.79 35.61
CA VAL A 284 35.32 -9.57 36.22
C VAL A 284 34.88 -8.12 35.78
N ILE A 285 34.91 -7.22 36.79
CA ILE A 285 34.30 -5.89 37.02
C ILE A 285 35.31 -4.70 36.84
N GLN A 286 34.88 -3.44 36.54
CA GLN A 286 35.06 -2.21 37.37
C GLN A 286 34.99 -0.81 36.66
N HIS A 287 34.41 0.19 37.38
CA HIS A 287 34.69 1.66 37.44
C HIS A 287 34.70 2.55 36.16
N SER A 288 34.55 3.90 36.17
CA SER A 288 34.01 4.94 37.10
C SER A 288 33.74 6.25 36.27
N SER A 289 33.04 7.33 36.67
CA SER A 289 33.27 8.23 37.82
C SER A 289 32.35 9.49 37.79
N ILE A 290 32.21 10.18 38.96
CA ILE A 290 32.17 11.66 39.24
C ILE A 290 31.46 12.64 38.27
N SER A 291 30.80 13.76 38.65
CA SER A 291 30.09 14.34 39.84
C SER A 291 29.61 15.78 39.44
N SER A 292 28.92 16.69 40.18
CA SER A 292 27.97 16.72 41.32
C SER A 292 27.51 18.19 41.59
N GLY A 293 26.26 18.49 41.99
CA GLY A 293 25.82 19.86 42.34
C GLY A 293 24.59 19.93 43.29
N ARG A 294 24.46 20.99 44.11
CA ARG A 294 23.47 21.14 45.22
C ARG A 294 22.63 22.42 45.14
N ALA A 295 21.47 22.42 45.83
CA ALA A 295 20.61 23.59 46.08
C ALA A 295 20.37 23.85 47.59
N GLY A 296 19.96 25.06 47.96
CA GLY A 296 19.69 25.53 49.35
C GLY A 296 18.27 26.09 49.56
N ARG A 297 17.94 26.59 50.77
CA ARG A 297 16.53 26.88 51.20
C ARG A 297 16.37 28.03 52.22
N ALA A 298 15.19 28.67 52.20
CA ALA A 298 14.53 29.47 53.27
C ALA A 298 15.19 30.82 53.67
N PRO A 299 14.54 31.74 54.44
CA PRO A 299 13.22 31.70 55.11
C PRO A 299 12.27 32.91 54.79
N PRO A 300 11.09 33.08 55.45
CA PRO A 300 10.10 34.16 55.18
C PRO A 300 9.98 35.25 56.28
N GLU A 301 9.22 36.32 56.01
CA GLU A 301 9.03 37.50 56.89
C GLU A 301 7.65 37.61 57.58
N MET A 302 7.57 38.43 58.64
CA MET A 302 6.36 38.71 59.44
C MET A 302 5.67 40.03 59.06
N LYS A 303 4.37 40.16 59.38
CA LYS A 303 3.64 41.43 59.40
C LYS A 303 3.38 41.90 60.83
N THR A 304 3.58 43.19 61.08
CA THR A 304 2.98 43.91 62.22
C THR A 304 2.21 45.11 61.69
N GLY A 305 1.15 45.50 62.40
CA GLY A 305 0.29 46.63 62.01
C GLY A 305 -0.05 47.48 63.23
N ILE A 306 0.06 48.80 63.07
CA ILE A 306 -0.34 49.80 64.05
C ILE A 306 -1.25 50.78 63.32
N ARG A 307 -2.46 51.00 63.83
CA ARG A 307 -3.32 52.12 63.42
C ARG A 307 -3.13 53.26 64.40
N ILE A 308 -3.02 54.47 63.86
CA ILE A 308 -3.13 55.72 64.61
C ILE A 308 -4.18 56.54 63.86
N ASP A 309 -5.33 56.78 64.47
CA ASP A 309 -6.30 57.73 63.93
C ASP A 309 -5.82 59.16 64.22
N VAL A 310 -5.64 59.94 63.17
CA VAL A 310 -5.39 61.38 63.23
C VAL A 310 -6.47 62.05 62.38
N GLY A 311 -7.23 62.97 62.97
CA GLY A 311 -8.31 63.66 62.26
C GLY A 311 -7.78 64.44 61.06
N GLU A 312 -8.24 64.11 59.85
CA GLU A 312 -7.79 64.76 58.63
C GLU A 312 -8.20 66.24 58.60
N SER A 313 -7.22 67.12 58.42
CA SER A 313 -7.49 68.51 58.06
C SER A 313 -8.06 68.60 56.65
N GLU A 314 -8.98 69.54 56.41
CA GLU A 314 -9.63 69.73 55.11
C GLU A 314 -8.63 70.03 53.98
N THR A 315 -7.45 70.57 54.31
CA THR A 315 -6.32 70.74 53.38
C THR A 315 -5.63 69.43 53.01
N PHE A 316 -5.50 68.47 53.95
CA PHE A 316 -4.91 67.16 53.68
C PHE A 316 -5.77 66.36 52.69
N ARG A 317 -7.10 66.40 52.86
CA ARG A 317 -8.02 65.79 51.89
C ARG A 317 -7.88 66.37 50.48
N LYS A 318 -7.80 67.69 50.33
CA LYS A 318 -7.60 68.33 49.01
C LYS A 318 -6.27 67.91 48.37
N GLN A 319 -5.18 67.89 49.15
CA GLN A 319 -3.88 67.41 48.66
C GLN A 319 -3.91 65.92 48.28
N GLN A 320 -4.65 65.09 49.02
CA GLN A 320 -4.83 63.67 48.69
C GLN A 320 -5.70 63.46 47.44
N GLU A 321 -6.72 64.29 47.23
CA GLU A 321 -7.56 64.32 46.03
C GLU A 321 -6.74 64.75 44.78
N GLU A 322 -5.90 65.78 44.88
CA GLU A 322 -4.94 66.18 43.83
C GLU A 322 -3.90 65.08 43.55
N LEU A 323 -3.30 64.48 44.58
CA LEU A 323 -2.34 63.38 44.43
C LEU A 323 -2.98 62.15 43.75
N ASN A 324 -4.25 61.89 44.02
CA ASN A 324 -5.01 60.81 43.38
C ASN A 324 -5.36 61.13 41.91
N HIS A 325 -5.57 62.40 41.54
CA HIS A 325 -5.71 62.83 40.14
C HIS A 325 -4.40 62.59 39.38
N LEU A 326 -3.29 63.14 39.90
CA LEU A 326 -1.98 63.05 39.25
C LEU A 326 -1.49 61.60 39.09
N ARG A 327 -1.85 60.71 40.03
CA ARG A 327 -1.59 59.26 39.93
C ARG A 327 -2.33 58.61 38.75
N LYS A 328 -3.61 58.93 38.53
CA LYS A 328 -4.36 58.42 37.36
C LYS A 328 -3.76 58.90 36.05
N GLU A 329 -3.40 60.17 35.99
CA GLU A 329 -2.80 60.81 34.81
C GLU A 329 -1.44 60.16 34.46
N ILE A 330 -0.64 59.80 35.47
CA ILE A 330 0.58 58.99 35.29
C ILE A 330 0.27 57.56 34.82
N GLU A 331 -0.74 56.88 35.37
CA GLU A 331 -1.16 55.55 34.89
C GLU A 331 -1.65 55.57 33.44
N GLU A 332 -2.38 56.59 33.02
CA GLU A 332 -2.86 56.74 31.64
C GLU A 332 -1.70 56.99 30.66
N LEU A 333 -0.74 57.83 31.03
CA LEU A 333 0.50 58.04 30.25
C LEU A 333 1.37 56.78 30.15
N GLN A 334 1.44 55.98 31.23
CA GLN A 334 2.13 54.68 31.21
C GLN A 334 1.45 53.71 30.25
N ARG A 335 0.12 53.57 30.30
CA ARG A 335 -0.66 52.73 29.37
C ARG A 335 -0.55 53.19 27.92
N HIS A 336 -0.46 54.49 27.66
CA HIS A 336 -0.22 55.02 26.31
C HIS A 336 1.12 54.53 25.77
N LYS A 337 2.19 54.69 26.56
CA LYS A 337 3.53 54.26 26.17
C LYS A 337 3.62 52.75 25.95
N GLU A 338 3.02 51.93 26.81
CA GLU A 338 2.96 50.47 26.64
C GLU A 338 2.21 50.06 25.36
N ASN A 339 1.17 50.81 24.97
CA ASN A 339 0.49 50.60 23.69
C ASN A 339 1.38 50.96 22.49
N GLU A 340 2.14 52.05 22.55
CA GLU A 340 3.07 52.47 21.50
C GLU A 340 4.24 51.49 21.32
N ASP A 341 4.85 51.04 22.42
CA ASP A 341 5.92 50.04 22.42
C ASP A 341 5.41 48.69 21.88
N ARG A 342 4.18 48.26 22.23
CA ARG A 342 3.56 47.05 21.65
C ARG A 342 3.32 47.19 20.14
N LEU A 343 2.74 48.31 19.70
CA LEU A 343 2.52 48.60 18.27
C LEU A 343 3.84 48.67 17.50
N ARG A 344 4.94 49.10 18.14
CA ARG A 344 6.27 49.07 17.54
C ARG A 344 6.78 47.64 17.37
N GLN A 345 6.73 46.80 18.41
CA GLN A 345 7.14 45.40 18.33
C GLN A 345 6.34 44.61 17.28
N GLU A 346 5.03 44.88 17.18
CA GLU A 346 4.16 44.22 16.20
C GLU A 346 4.54 44.57 14.75
N ARG A 347 4.88 45.84 14.47
CA ARG A 347 5.42 46.26 13.15
C ARG A 347 6.78 45.60 12.85
N GLU A 348 7.71 45.59 13.80
CA GLU A 348 9.01 44.93 13.64
C GLU A 348 8.89 43.41 13.45
N HIS A 349 7.82 42.78 13.95
CA HIS A 349 7.52 41.36 13.71
C HIS A 349 6.89 41.12 12.33
N GLN A 350 5.92 41.94 11.91
CA GLN A 350 5.30 41.85 10.57
C GLN A 350 6.33 42.09 9.45
N GLU A 351 7.29 43.00 9.64
CA GLU A 351 8.36 43.26 8.67
C GLU A 351 9.31 42.05 8.51
N LYS A 352 9.69 41.40 9.62
CA LYS A 352 10.46 40.14 9.58
C LYS A 352 9.71 38.99 8.90
N GLN A 353 8.42 38.81 9.21
CA GLN A 353 7.58 37.81 8.52
C GLN A 353 7.50 38.09 6.99
N LYS A 354 7.45 39.36 6.60
CA LYS A 354 7.41 39.77 5.19
C LYS A 354 8.72 39.45 4.46
N GLU A 355 9.87 39.70 5.08
CA GLU A 355 11.17 39.29 4.52
C GLU A 355 11.29 37.77 4.38
N GLU A 356 10.90 37.01 5.41
CA GLU A 356 10.98 35.55 5.42
C GLU A 356 10.09 34.94 4.34
N LYS A 357 8.87 35.46 4.18
CA LYS A 357 7.93 35.06 3.12
C LYS A 357 8.45 35.32 1.72
N GLU A 358 9.15 36.44 1.49
CA GLU A 358 9.74 36.75 0.18
C GLU A 358 10.99 35.89 -0.12
N LYS A 359 11.82 35.58 0.88
CA LYS A 359 12.92 34.60 0.77
C LYS A 359 12.37 33.22 0.35
N LEU A 360 11.34 32.73 1.05
CA LEU A 360 10.70 31.45 0.76
C LEU A 360 10.06 31.39 -0.64
N ARG A 361 9.50 32.52 -1.10
CA ARG A 361 8.93 32.66 -2.45
C ARG A 361 10.00 32.55 -3.54
N GLN A 362 11.16 33.19 -3.35
CA GLN A 362 12.29 33.12 -4.30
C GLN A 362 12.94 31.73 -4.33
N GLU A 363 12.93 31.00 -3.22
CA GLU A 363 13.37 29.60 -3.16
C GLU A 363 12.40 28.66 -3.90
N LEU A 364 11.09 28.83 -3.69
CA LEU A 364 10.06 28.08 -4.42
C LEU A 364 10.15 28.27 -5.94
N GLU A 365 10.38 29.51 -6.40
CA GLU A 365 10.52 29.82 -7.83
C GLU A 365 11.77 29.16 -8.46
N ARG A 366 12.88 29.06 -7.71
CA ARG A 366 14.06 28.29 -8.13
C ARG A 366 13.79 26.79 -8.21
N LEU A 367 13.09 26.22 -7.22
CA LEU A 367 12.75 24.80 -7.18
C LEU A 367 11.80 24.40 -8.31
N MET A 368 10.79 25.24 -8.60
CA MET A 368 9.88 25.04 -9.73
C MET A 368 10.65 24.97 -11.06
N LYS A 369 11.54 25.93 -11.32
CA LYS A 369 12.35 25.95 -12.54
C LYS A 369 13.26 24.72 -12.68
N GLN A 370 13.89 24.27 -11.60
CA GLN A 370 14.67 23.02 -11.61
C GLN A 370 13.81 21.79 -11.97
N LYS A 371 12.56 21.73 -11.49
CA LYS A 371 11.64 20.62 -11.81
C LYS A 371 11.15 20.64 -13.26
N GLU A 372 10.96 21.83 -13.85
CA GLU A 372 10.67 21.96 -15.29
C GLU A 372 11.87 21.50 -16.15
N GLU A 373 13.09 21.89 -15.78
CA GLU A 373 14.31 21.48 -16.46
C GLU A 373 14.56 19.95 -16.35
N GLU A 374 14.30 19.32 -15.20
CA GLU A 374 14.32 17.87 -15.05
C GLU A 374 13.24 17.17 -15.91
N ALA A 375 12.00 17.69 -15.91
CA ALA A 375 10.89 17.11 -16.65
C ALA A 375 11.12 17.13 -18.17
N GLU A 376 11.62 18.24 -18.71
CA GLU A 376 11.96 18.37 -20.13
C GLU A 376 13.16 17.48 -20.54
N LYS A 377 14.13 17.28 -19.63
CA LYS A 377 15.27 16.38 -19.83
C LYS A 377 14.82 14.90 -19.84
N LEU A 378 13.92 14.53 -18.94
CA LEU A 378 13.29 13.20 -18.91
C LEU A 378 12.41 12.95 -20.14
N ARG A 379 11.66 13.96 -20.59
CA ARG A 379 10.86 13.91 -21.84
C ARG A 379 11.76 13.60 -23.04
N LYS A 380 12.86 14.33 -23.22
CA LYS A 380 13.82 14.09 -24.32
C LYS A 380 14.44 12.69 -24.28
N GLN A 381 14.75 12.16 -23.09
CA GLN A 381 15.21 10.77 -22.95
C GLN A 381 14.15 9.73 -23.34
N ARG A 382 12.87 9.96 -22.99
CA ARG A 382 11.75 9.10 -23.39
C ARG A 382 11.51 9.15 -24.91
N GLU A 383 11.62 10.33 -25.49
CA GLU A 383 11.41 10.57 -26.92
C GLU A 383 12.51 9.93 -27.78
N ALA A 384 13.78 9.96 -27.31
CA ALA A 384 14.88 9.21 -27.92
C ALA A 384 14.66 7.68 -27.87
N ARG A 385 14.35 7.11 -26.70
CA ARG A 385 14.08 5.66 -26.54
C ARG A 385 12.95 5.15 -27.43
N LYS A 386 11.98 6.01 -27.77
CA LYS A 386 10.85 5.68 -28.66
C LYS A 386 11.28 5.43 -30.12
N LEU A 387 12.50 5.81 -30.50
CA LEU A 387 13.05 5.64 -31.86
C LEU A 387 13.90 4.37 -32.04
N GLU A 388 14.33 3.74 -30.94
CA GLU A 388 15.31 2.64 -30.94
C GLU A 388 14.72 1.25 -30.68
N ALA A 389 13.47 1.15 -30.25
CA ALA A 389 12.82 -0.14 -29.98
C ALA A 389 12.52 -0.89 -31.31
N PRO A 390 13.07 -2.10 -31.54
CA PRO A 390 12.74 -2.89 -32.72
C PRO A 390 11.27 -3.32 -32.70
N LYS A 391 10.65 -3.44 -33.90
CA LYS A 391 9.24 -3.82 -34.03
C LYS A 391 8.93 -5.21 -33.49
N THR A 392 9.90 -6.12 -33.55
CA THR A 392 9.83 -7.47 -33.01
C THR A 392 11.10 -7.81 -32.25
N LEU A 393 10.99 -8.72 -31.30
CA LEU A 393 12.07 -9.22 -30.45
C LEU A 393 11.91 -10.74 -30.29
N THR A 394 13.00 -11.50 -30.29
CA THR A 394 12.97 -12.95 -30.06
C THR A 394 13.86 -13.31 -28.88
N CYS A 395 13.27 -13.87 -27.83
CA CYS A 395 13.93 -14.25 -26.58
C CYS A 395 13.55 -15.68 -26.22
N HIS A 396 14.51 -16.57 -25.96
CA HIS A 396 14.29 -17.99 -25.65
C HIS A 396 13.33 -18.75 -26.61
N GLY A 397 13.34 -18.39 -27.90
CA GLY A 397 12.45 -18.96 -28.91
C GLY A 397 11.00 -18.47 -28.86
N ILE A 398 10.72 -17.43 -28.08
CA ILE A 398 9.45 -16.71 -28.00
C ILE A 398 9.59 -15.43 -28.83
N GLU A 399 8.77 -15.28 -29.87
CA GLU A 399 8.62 -14.03 -30.62
C GLU A 399 7.71 -13.05 -29.87
N PHE A 400 8.08 -11.78 -29.87
CA PHE A 400 7.30 -10.68 -29.31
C PHE A 400 7.13 -9.55 -30.33
N VAL A 401 6.01 -8.84 -30.24
CA VAL A 401 5.68 -7.61 -30.99
C VAL A 401 5.79 -6.40 -30.06
N HIS A 402 6.38 -5.30 -30.53
CA HIS A 402 6.36 -4.01 -29.81
C HIS A 402 4.97 -3.34 -29.87
N ILE A 403 4.31 -3.26 -28.71
CA ILE A 403 3.00 -2.63 -28.52
C ILE A 403 3.20 -1.15 -28.12
N PRO A 404 2.74 -0.18 -28.93
CA PRO A 404 3.03 1.24 -28.73
C PRO A 404 2.17 1.90 -27.65
N VAL A 405 2.68 2.94 -27.00
CA VAL A 405 1.88 3.84 -26.14
C VAL A 405 0.71 4.44 -26.92
N GLY A 406 -0.46 4.55 -26.27
CA GLY A 406 -1.67 5.05 -26.91
C GLY A 406 -2.88 5.03 -26.00
N GLU A 407 -4.05 5.27 -26.58
CA GLU A 407 -5.34 5.39 -25.89
C GLU A 407 -6.41 4.65 -26.68
N PHE A 408 -7.30 3.93 -25.99
CA PHE A 408 -8.37 3.15 -26.62
C PHE A 408 -9.67 3.20 -25.81
N MET A 409 -10.72 2.61 -26.37
CA MET A 409 -11.99 2.36 -25.67
C MET A 409 -12.00 0.89 -25.24
N MET A 410 -11.98 0.65 -23.95
CA MET A 410 -12.03 -0.69 -23.35
C MET A 410 -13.48 -1.07 -23.02
N GLY A 411 -13.81 -2.34 -23.15
CA GLY A 411 -15.13 -2.91 -22.82
C GLY A 411 -16.16 -2.93 -23.95
N SER A 412 -17.39 -3.29 -23.59
CA SER A 412 -18.57 -3.41 -24.44
C SER A 412 -19.84 -3.11 -23.64
N ASN A 413 -20.82 -2.46 -24.26
CA ASN A 413 -22.13 -2.23 -23.64
C ASN A 413 -23.09 -3.43 -23.80
N GLU A 414 -22.62 -4.55 -24.39
CA GLU A 414 -23.46 -5.71 -24.73
C GLU A 414 -23.46 -6.82 -23.66
N TYR A 415 -22.49 -6.83 -22.73
CA TYR A 415 -22.36 -7.86 -21.68
C TYR A 415 -21.91 -7.24 -20.35
N ASP A 416 -22.45 -7.71 -19.22
CA ASP A 416 -22.17 -7.16 -17.87
C ASP A 416 -20.68 -7.23 -17.46
N THR A 417 -19.97 -8.26 -17.93
CA THR A 417 -18.52 -8.43 -17.75
C THR A 417 -17.72 -7.28 -18.36
N GLY A 418 -18.18 -6.75 -19.49
CA GLY A 418 -17.49 -5.74 -20.29
C GLY A 418 -18.02 -4.32 -20.14
N ASN A 419 -19.03 -4.07 -19.30
CA ASN A 419 -19.80 -2.82 -19.27
C ASN A 419 -19.30 -1.86 -18.16
N PRO A 420 -19.19 -0.53 -18.36
CA PRO A 420 -19.36 0.23 -19.61
C PRO A 420 -18.09 0.38 -20.45
N ILE A 421 -18.30 0.75 -21.72
CA ILE A 421 -17.24 1.25 -22.59
C ILE A 421 -16.63 2.53 -22.00
N HIS A 422 -15.35 2.48 -21.66
CA HIS A 422 -14.62 3.58 -21.03
C HIS A 422 -13.26 3.79 -21.73
N LYS A 423 -12.66 4.98 -21.55
CA LYS A 423 -11.39 5.33 -22.20
C LYS A 423 -10.22 4.97 -21.29
N VAL A 424 -9.19 4.31 -21.83
CA VAL A 424 -7.98 3.91 -21.09
C VAL A 424 -6.71 4.28 -21.87
N LYS A 425 -5.61 4.53 -21.15
CA LYS A 425 -4.34 5.03 -21.68
C LYS A 425 -3.18 4.10 -21.29
N ILE A 426 -2.57 3.47 -22.29
CA ILE A 426 -1.31 2.74 -22.14
C ILE A 426 -0.16 3.76 -22.16
N GLY A 427 0.32 4.11 -20.95
CA GLY A 427 1.33 5.14 -20.74
C GLY A 427 2.78 4.72 -20.98
N ILE A 428 3.05 3.41 -21.04
CA ILE A 428 4.38 2.81 -21.28
C ILE A 428 4.21 1.73 -22.36
N SER A 429 5.09 1.69 -23.37
CA SER A 429 5.09 0.64 -24.39
C SER A 429 5.79 -0.61 -23.90
N PHE A 430 5.37 -1.77 -24.40
CA PHE A 430 5.82 -3.09 -23.97
C PHE A 430 5.94 -4.04 -25.15
N TYR A 431 6.59 -5.18 -24.95
CA TYR A 431 6.58 -6.30 -25.88
C TYR A 431 5.51 -7.31 -25.46
N LEU A 432 4.65 -7.76 -26.37
CA LEU A 432 3.71 -8.85 -26.12
C LEU A 432 4.03 -10.05 -27.00
N GLY A 433 3.92 -11.25 -26.44
CA GLY A 433 4.14 -12.51 -27.17
C GLY A 433 3.27 -12.58 -28.42
N LYS A 434 3.89 -12.85 -29.57
CA LYS A 434 3.22 -12.92 -30.87
C LYS A 434 2.14 -14.01 -30.91
N TYR A 435 2.39 -15.06 -30.16
CA TYR A 435 1.55 -16.23 -29.96
C TYR A 435 1.34 -16.47 -28.45
N PRO A 436 0.35 -17.28 -28.05
CA PRO A 436 0.36 -17.94 -26.74
C PRO A 436 1.64 -18.76 -26.56
N VAL A 437 2.08 -18.99 -25.32
CA VAL A 437 3.28 -19.80 -25.06
C VAL A 437 3.04 -21.25 -25.48
N THR A 438 3.95 -21.79 -26.30
CA THR A 438 3.81 -23.14 -26.85
C THR A 438 4.30 -24.22 -25.90
N GLN A 439 3.84 -25.46 -26.10
CA GLN A 439 4.28 -26.61 -25.31
C GLN A 439 5.79 -26.85 -25.37
N LYS A 440 6.42 -26.53 -26.50
CA LYS A 440 7.88 -26.56 -26.70
C LYS A 440 8.60 -25.48 -25.90
N GLN A 441 8.10 -24.24 -25.90
CA GLN A 441 8.64 -23.15 -25.08
C GLN A 441 8.47 -23.45 -23.58
N TRP A 442 7.30 -23.92 -23.17
CA TRP A 442 7.05 -24.39 -21.80
C TRP A 442 8.05 -25.47 -21.37
N LYS A 443 8.20 -26.52 -22.18
CA LYS A 443 9.11 -27.65 -21.89
C LYS A 443 10.58 -27.23 -21.83
N ALA A 444 10.99 -26.22 -22.59
CA ALA A 444 12.36 -25.68 -22.54
C ALA A 444 12.69 -25.01 -21.19
N VAL A 445 11.71 -24.35 -20.55
CA VAL A 445 11.89 -23.67 -19.25
C VAL A 445 11.56 -24.58 -18.06
N MET A 446 10.53 -25.42 -18.18
CA MET A 446 9.95 -26.21 -17.08
C MET A 446 10.31 -27.71 -17.11
N GLY A 447 11.02 -28.18 -18.14
CA GLY A 447 11.46 -29.58 -18.32
C GLY A 447 10.34 -30.61 -18.59
N SER A 448 9.08 -30.26 -18.31
CA SER A 448 7.89 -31.10 -18.41
C SER A 448 6.85 -30.52 -19.39
N ASN A 449 5.72 -31.20 -19.60
CA ASN A 449 4.60 -30.71 -20.41
C ASN A 449 3.27 -31.22 -19.79
N PRO A 450 2.48 -30.37 -19.10
CA PRO A 450 1.28 -30.77 -18.37
C PRO A 450 0.01 -30.93 -19.23
N SER A 451 0.04 -30.41 -20.47
CA SER A 451 -1.12 -30.21 -21.35
C SER A 451 -1.86 -31.49 -21.72
N HIS A 452 -3.16 -31.40 -21.97
CA HIS A 452 -3.98 -32.53 -22.37
C HIS A 452 -3.73 -32.94 -23.83
N PHE A 453 -3.83 -31.98 -24.74
CA PHE A 453 -3.47 -32.14 -26.15
C PHE A 453 -1.95 -32.06 -26.28
N LYS A 454 -1.36 -32.80 -27.22
CA LYS A 454 0.10 -32.89 -27.38
C LYS A 454 0.56 -32.50 -28.78
N GLY A 455 1.50 -31.56 -28.82
CA GLY A 455 2.21 -31.12 -30.02
C GLY A 455 3.06 -29.90 -29.70
N ASP A 456 4.29 -29.86 -30.20
CA ASP A 456 5.30 -28.87 -29.80
C ASP A 456 4.85 -27.41 -30.00
N ASP A 457 4.19 -27.12 -31.13
CA ASP A 457 3.74 -25.78 -31.51
C ASP A 457 2.25 -25.51 -31.16
N LEU A 458 1.60 -26.41 -30.40
CA LEU A 458 0.32 -26.12 -29.74
C LEU A 458 0.55 -25.14 -28.57
N PRO A 459 -0.44 -24.35 -28.16
CA PRO A 459 -0.39 -23.63 -26.89
C PRO A 459 -0.24 -24.62 -25.72
N VAL A 460 0.46 -24.19 -24.66
CA VAL A 460 0.45 -24.91 -23.39
C VAL A 460 -0.87 -24.65 -22.67
N GLU A 461 -1.57 -25.73 -22.35
CA GLU A 461 -2.77 -25.73 -21.50
C GLU A 461 -2.59 -26.68 -20.31
N LYS A 462 -3.60 -26.75 -19.43
CA LYS A 462 -3.53 -27.36 -18.09
C LYS A 462 -2.45 -26.76 -17.19
N VAL A 463 -2.33 -25.43 -17.22
CA VAL A 463 -1.46 -24.65 -16.33
C VAL A 463 -2.30 -23.73 -15.44
N SER A 464 -2.09 -23.81 -14.13
CA SER A 464 -2.65 -22.85 -13.17
C SER A 464 -1.96 -21.50 -13.29
N TRP A 465 -2.55 -20.45 -12.71
CA TRP A 465 -1.91 -19.14 -12.64
C TRP A 465 -0.56 -19.20 -11.89
N TYR A 466 -0.46 -20.07 -10.88
CA TYR A 466 0.77 -20.28 -10.11
C TYR A 466 1.86 -20.99 -10.93
N ASP A 467 1.54 -22.05 -11.69
CA ASP A 467 2.50 -22.71 -12.59
C ASP A 467 3.09 -21.71 -13.59
N VAL A 468 2.25 -20.77 -14.06
CA VAL A 468 2.64 -19.70 -14.98
C VAL A 468 3.55 -18.66 -14.32
N GLN A 469 3.35 -18.32 -13.04
CA GLN A 469 4.33 -17.49 -12.31
C GLN A 469 5.67 -18.22 -12.15
N GLU A 470 5.69 -19.53 -11.86
CA GLU A 470 6.93 -20.32 -11.75
C GLU A 470 7.70 -20.38 -13.09
N PHE A 471 6.98 -20.53 -14.21
CA PHE A 471 7.57 -20.43 -15.56
C PHE A 471 8.17 -19.04 -15.79
N ILE A 472 7.48 -17.96 -15.40
CA ILE A 472 7.94 -16.57 -15.53
C ILE A 472 9.18 -16.33 -14.66
N GLU A 473 9.20 -16.83 -13.43
CA GLU A 473 10.33 -16.72 -12.49
C GLU A 473 11.58 -17.40 -13.06
N LYS A 474 11.45 -18.62 -13.58
CA LYS A 474 12.56 -19.36 -14.22
C LYS A 474 13.06 -18.66 -15.48
N LEU A 475 12.17 -18.17 -16.35
CA LEU A 475 12.56 -17.46 -17.57
C LEU A 475 13.29 -16.13 -17.25
N ASN A 476 12.79 -15.39 -16.26
CA ASN A 476 13.47 -14.21 -15.72
C ASN A 476 14.87 -14.56 -15.17
N GLY A 477 14.99 -15.64 -14.39
CA GLY A 477 16.27 -16.15 -13.89
C GLY A 477 17.25 -16.56 -15.00
N MET A 478 16.78 -17.25 -16.04
CA MET A 478 17.59 -17.66 -17.20
C MET A 478 18.16 -16.46 -17.97
N GLU A 479 17.42 -15.34 -18.08
CA GLU A 479 17.92 -14.09 -18.68
C GLU A 479 18.58 -13.12 -17.68
N SER A 480 18.69 -13.49 -16.39
CA SER A 480 19.15 -12.59 -15.32
C SER A 480 18.41 -11.24 -15.31
N THR A 481 17.09 -11.30 -15.47
CA THR A 481 16.20 -10.13 -15.64
C THR A 481 14.94 -10.27 -14.78
N ASN A 482 14.10 -9.23 -14.78
CA ASN A 482 12.80 -9.21 -14.11
C ASN A 482 11.70 -8.63 -15.03
N LYS A 483 11.91 -8.70 -16.34
CA LYS A 483 11.09 -8.03 -17.37
C LYS A 483 9.91 -8.86 -17.87
N TYR A 484 9.92 -10.18 -17.67
CA TYR A 484 8.81 -11.04 -18.08
C TYR A 484 7.73 -11.06 -17.01
N ARG A 485 6.47 -10.92 -17.44
CA ARG A 485 5.26 -11.05 -16.61
C ARG A 485 4.05 -11.43 -17.48
N LEU A 486 2.88 -11.62 -16.89
CA LEU A 486 1.64 -11.61 -17.66
C LEU A 486 1.24 -10.18 -18.02
N PRO A 487 0.48 -9.97 -19.12
CA PRO A 487 -0.19 -8.71 -19.36
C PRO A 487 -1.23 -8.43 -18.27
N SER A 488 -1.47 -7.16 -17.98
CA SER A 488 -2.71 -6.73 -17.34
C SER A 488 -3.88 -7.00 -18.29
N GLU A 489 -5.09 -7.10 -17.76
CA GLU A 489 -6.31 -7.25 -18.56
C GLU A 489 -6.45 -6.12 -19.61
N VAL A 490 -6.05 -4.90 -19.24
CA VAL A 490 -6.11 -3.73 -20.12
C VAL A 490 -5.03 -3.80 -21.21
N GLU A 491 -3.81 -4.20 -20.85
CA GLU A 491 -2.72 -4.39 -21.82
C GLU A 491 -3.09 -5.47 -22.85
N TRP A 492 -3.76 -6.54 -22.40
CA TRP A 492 -4.28 -7.60 -23.26
C TRP A 492 -5.37 -7.09 -24.21
N GLU A 493 -6.40 -6.38 -23.71
CA GLU A 493 -7.50 -5.93 -24.57
C GLU A 493 -7.04 -4.86 -25.58
N TYR A 494 -6.16 -3.95 -25.15
CA TYR A 494 -5.52 -2.98 -26.04
C TYR A 494 -4.77 -3.66 -27.19
N ALA A 495 -3.97 -4.68 -26.86
CA ALA A 495 -3.24 -5.48 -27.83
C ALA A 495 -4.16 -6.30 -28.74
N CYS A 496 -5.22 -6.91 -28.20
CA CYS A 496 -6.21 -7.69 -28.95
C CYS A 496 -6.90 -6.82 -30.01
N ARG A 497 -7.37 -5.63 -29.63
CA ARG A 497 -8.06 -4.69 -30.53
C ARG A 497 -7.15 -4.04 -31.56
N ALA A 498 -5.87 -3.82 -31.23
CA ALA A 498 -4.87 -3.22 -32.13
C ALA A 498 -5.34 -1.93 -32.85
N GLY A 499 -6.12 -1.10 -32.14
CA GLY A 499 -6.68 0.16 -32.64
C GLY A 499 -8.13 0.12 -33.15
N THR A 500 -8.78 -1.05 -33.23
CA THR A 500 -10.22 -1.13 -33.55
C THR A 500 -11.12 -0.86 -32.34
N LYS A 501 -12.44 -0.79 -32.59
CA LYS A 501 -13.48 -0.55 -31.57
C LYS A 501 -14.62 -1.57 -31.60
N THR A 502 -14.56 -2.49 -32.54
CA THR A 502 -15.57 -3.52 -32.84
C THR A 502 -15.46 -4.72 -31.90
N GLY A 503 -16.44 -5.62 -31.94
CA GLY A 503 -16.49 -6.84 -31.12
C GLY A 503 -15.30 -7.79 -31.35
N TYR A 504 -14.79 -7.85 -32.58
CA TYR A 504 -13.52 -8.48 -32.93
C TYR A 504 -12.63 -7.49 -33.69
N TYR A 505 -11.32 -7.73 -33.78
CA TYR A 505 -10.42 -6.83 -34.54
C TYR A 505 -10.65 -6.82 -36.06
N PHE A 506 -11.48 -7.73 -36.59
CA PHE A 506 -11.85 -7.81 -38.01
C PHE A 506 -13.28 -7.28 -38.31
N GLY A 507 -13.94 -6.66 -37.31
CA GLY A 507 -15.32 -6.17 -37.37
C GLY A 507 -16.24 -6.94 -36.40
N ASP A 508 -17.56 -6.76 -36.53
CA ASP A 508 -18.56 -7.35 -35.62
C ASP A 508 -19.21 -8.64 -36.17
N SER A 509 -18.71 -9.17 -37.28
CA SER A 509 -19.38 -10.24 -38.04
C SER A 509 -18.80 -11.62 -37.71
N GLU A 510 -19.50 -12.35 -36.84
CA GLU A 510 -19.16 -13.72 -36.41
C GLU A 510 -18.90 -14.70 -37.56
N SER A 511 -19.59 -14.54 -38.71
CA SER A 511 -19.38 -15.39 -39.88
C SER A 511 -17.96 -15.33 -40.45
N LYS A 512 -17.16 -14.33 -40.05
CA LYS A 512 -15.73 -14.23 -40.37
C LYS A 512 -14.81 -14.83 -39.29
N LEU A 513 -15.29 -15.09 -38.07
CA LEU A 513 -14.47 -15.56 -36.94
C LEU A 513 -13.67 -16.83 -37.29
N GLY A 514 -14.22 -17.68 -38.15
CA GLY A 514 -13.55 -18.88 -38.66
C GLY A 514 -12.19 -18.65 -39.32
N ASP A 515 -11.91 -17.47 -39.88
CA ASP A 515 -10.62 -17.08 -40.46
C ASP A 515 -9.57 -16.64 -39.40
N TYR A 516 -10.03 -16.24 -38.22
CA TYR A 516 -9.25 -15.50 -37.22
C TYR A 516 -9.10 -16.23 -35.88
N ALA A 517 -9.96 -17.22 -35.61
CA ALA A 517 -10.00 -17.96 -34.34
C ALA A 517 -10.15 -19.47 -34.53
N TRP A 518 -9.69 -20.22 -33.52
CA TRP A 518 -10.09 -21.62 -33.28
C TRP A 518 -11.10 -21.64 -32.13
N TYR A 519 -12.37 -21.89 -32.42
CA TYR A 519 -13.47 -21.84 -31.46
C TYR A 519 -14.40 -23.04 -31.67
N ARG A 520 -15.44 -23.20 -30.83
CA ARG A 520 -16.28 -24.41 -30.73
C ARG A 520 -16.67 -25.07 -32.06
N ASP A 521 -17.07 -24.28 -33.05
CA ASP A 521 -17.62 -24.79 -34.31
C ASP A 521 -16.54 -25.25 -35.30
N ASN A 522 -15.30 -24.74 -35.21
CA ASN A 522 -14.22 -25.04 -36.17
C ASN A 522 -13.01 -25.76 -35.54
N SER A 523 -12.89 -25.79 -34.21
CA SER A 523 -11.75 -26.38 -33.50
C SER A 523 -11.69 -27.90 -33.58
N ASN A 524 -12.78 -28.57 -33.94
CA ASN A 524 -12.90 -30.03 -33.83
C ASN A 524 -12.59 -30.55 -32.41
N LYS A 525 -12.92 -29.75 -31.38
CA LYS A 525 -12.79 -30.05 -29.94
C LYS A 525 -11.35 -30.26 -29.44
N LYS A 526 -10.43 -29.41 -29.89
CA LYS A 526 -9.03 -29.39 -29.42
C LYS A 526 -8.33 -28.06 -29.68
N THR A 527 -7.20 -27.84 -29.02
CA THR A 527 -6.22 -26.79 -29.40
C THR A 527 -5.59 -27.09 -30.77
N HIS A 528 -5.05 -26.04 -31.40
CA HIS A 528 -4.33 -26.11 -32.68
C HIS A 528 -3.01 -25.35 -32.61
N SER A 529 -2.12 -25.62 -33.57
CA SER A 529 -0.84 -24.93 -33.66
C SER A 529 -1.05 -23.42 -33.75
N VAL A 530 -0.25 -22.67 -32.99
CA VAL A 530 -0.32 -21.21 -32.97
C VAL A 530 0.04 -20.62 -34.35
N GLY A 531 -0.50 -19.45 -34.67
CA GLY A 531 -0.22 -18.77 -35.94
C GLY A 531 -1.00 -19.30 -37.15
N HIS A 532 -1.83 -20.34 -37.00
CA HIS A 532 -2.60 -20.96 -38.09
C HIS A 532 -3.90 -20.21 -38.47
N LYS A 533 -4.11 -19.02 -37.93
CA LYS A 533 -5.20 -18.09 -38.27
C LYS A 533 -4.64 -16.76 -38.74
N LYS A 534 -5.48 -15.89 -39.31
CA LYS A 534 -5.05 -14.52 -39.66
C LYS A 534 -4.76 -13.73 -38.37
N PRO A 535 -3.71 -12.87 -38.33
CA PRO A 535 -3.41 -12.04 -37.18
C PRO A 535 -4.29 -10.78 -37.14
N ASN A 536 -4.16 -10.04 -36.03
CA ASN A 536 -4.69 -8.69 -35.91
C ASN A 536 -3.77 -7.63 -36.57
N PRO A 537 -4.19 -6.35 -36.66
CA PRO A 537 -3.39 -5.27 -37.25
C PRO A 537 -1.98 -5.03 -36.67
N TRP A 538 -1.63 -5.63 -35.53
CA TRP A 538 -0.29 -5.58 -34.92
C TRP A 538 0.48 -6.90 -35.03
N ASP A 539 0.12 -7.80 -35.97
CA ASP A 539 0.81 -9.09 -36.20
C ASP A 539 0.72 -10.06 -34.99
N LEU A 540 -0.25 -9.85 -34.09
CA LEU A 540 -0.57 -10.77 -32.99
C LEU A 540 -1.57 -11.83 -33.47
N TYR A 541 -1.26 -13.09 -33.17
CA TYR A 541 -2.03 -14.27 -33.56
C TYR A 541 -2.77 -14.87 -32.36
N ASP A 542 -3.84 -15.62 -32.65
CA ASP A 542 -4.64 -16.36 -31.66
C ASP A 542 -5.19 -15.47 -30.50
N MET A 543 -5.36 -14.16 -30.73
CA MET A 543 -6.01 -13.23 -29.77
C MET A 543 -7.53 -13.47 -29.61
N HIS A 544 -8.07 -14.47 -30.32
CA HIS A 544 -9.46 -14.92 -30.31
C HIS A 544 -9.44 -16.45 -30.39
N GLY A 545 -9.98 -17.14 -29.40
CA GLY A 545 -10.01 -18.60 -29.35
C GLY A 545 -8.65 -19.27 -29.14
N ASN A 546 -8.57 -20.54 -29.52
CA ASN A 546 -7.51 -21.50 -29.25
C ASN A 546 -7.37 -21.81 -27.74
N VAL A 547 -6.96 -20.85 -26.91
CA VAL A 547 -6.98 -20.97 -25.44
C VAL A 547 -7.33 -19.64 -24.77
N TRP A 548 -8.07 -19.70 -23.66
CA TRP A 548 -8.18 -18.61 -22.70
C TRP A 548 -6.79 -18.24 -22.17
N GLU A 549 -6.44 -16.95 -22.12
CA GLU A 549 -5.12 -16.50 -21.66
C GLU A 549 -5.15 -15.85 -20.28
N TRP A 550 -4.38 -16.39 -19.33
CA TRP A 550 -4.17 -15.80 -18.01
C TRP A 550 -3.61 -14.38 -18.08
N CYS A 551 -4.21 -13.47 -17.31
CA CYS A 551 -3.70 -12.11 -17.05
C CYS A 551 -3.08 -12.00 -15.64
N GLN A 552 -2.29 -10.95 -15.39
CA GLN A 552 -1.67 -10.71 -14.08
C GLN A 552 -2.69 -10.30 -12.99
N GLY A 553 -3.89 -9.86 -13.38
CA GLY A 553 -4.90 -9.24 -12.51
C GLY A 553 -6.03 -10.17 -12.02
N ARG A 554 -6.65 -9.77 -10.91
CA ARG A 554 -7.85 -10.41 -10.35
C ARG A 554 -9.12 -9.93 -11.05
N GLY A 555 -10.17 -10.73 -10.99
CA GLY A 555 -11.48 -10.38 -11.54
C GLY A 555 -12.10 -9.18 -10.82
N HIS A 556 -12.56 -8.19 -11.59
CA HIS A 556 -13.48 -7.13 -11.13
C HIS A 556 -14.92 -7.44 -11.62
N GLY A 557 -15.93 -6.80 -11.04
CA GLY A 557 -17.34 -7.03 -11.40
C GLY A 557 -17.70 -6.44 -12.77
N ASN A 558 -17.57 -5.12 -12.91
CA ASN A 558 -17.81 -4.35 -14.12
C ASN A 558 -16.80 -3.16 -14.20
N TYR A 559 -16.87 -2.30 -15.22
CA TYR A 559 -15.91 -1.22 -15.45
C TYR A 559 -16.31 0.17 -14.91
N ASP A 560 -17.39 0.31 -14.12
CA ASP A 560 -17.93 1.62 -13.66
C ASP A 560 -16.93 2.51 -12.87
N SER A 561 -15.73 2.00 -12.57
CA SER A 561 -14.63 2.73 -11.92
C SER A 561 -13.24 2.27 -12.39
N ALA A 562 -13.10 1.73 -13.62
CA ALA A 562 -11.84 1.16 -14.10
C ALA A 562 -10.71 2.21 -14.23
N PRO A 563 -9.45 1.87 -13.87
CA PRO A 563 -8.35 2.82 -13.79
C PRO A 563 -7.87 3.25 -15.18
N PHE A 564 -7.61 4.55 -15.33
CA PHE A 564 -7.30 5.16 -16.63
C PHE A 564 -5.92 4.78 -17.20
N ASP A 565 -5.03 4.18 -16.41
CA ASP A 565 -3.63 3.90 -16.77
C ASP A 565 -3.33 2.45 -17.17
N GLY A 566 -4.31 1.56 -17.06
CA GLY A 566 -4.16 0.14 -17.39
C GLY A 566 -3.68 -0.77 -16.26
N SER A 567 -3.62 -0.25 -15.03
CA SER A 567 -3.36 -1.06 -13.82
C SER A 567 -4.45 -2.13 -13.60
N ALA A 568 -4.06 -3.25 -12.97
CA ALA A 568 -4.95 -4.36 -12.69
C ALA A 568 -5.90 -4.05 -11.51
N ARG A 569 -7.13 -4.60 -11.56
CA ARG A 569 -8.10 -4.53 -10.45
C ARG A 569 -8.29 -5.89 -9.78
N GLY A 570 -9.25 -5.97 -8.86
CA GLY A 570 -10.04 -7.18 -8.58
C GLY A 570 -10.10 -7.59 -7.11
N ASN A 571 -11.29 -7.53 -6.51
CA ASN A 571 -11.57 -7.98 -5.15
C ASN A 571 -12.35 -9.31 -5.15
N ILE A 572 -11.90 -10.25 -5.98
CA ILE A 572 -12.46 -11.59 -6.15
C ILE A 572 -11.29 -12.59 -6.09
N SER A 573 -11.49 -13.75 -5.47
CA SER A 573 -10.47 -14.83 -5.37
C SER A 573 -10.20 -15.58 -6.69
N ALA A 574 -10.47 -14.95 -7.82
CA ALA A 574 -10.36 -15.48 -9.17
C ALA A 574 -9.60 -14.48 -10.05
N TRP A 575 -8.81 -14.99 -10.98
CA TRP A 575 -8.00 -14.21 -11.91
C TRP A 575 -8.68 -14.10 -13.26
N VAL A 576 -8.36 -13.04 -13.99
CA VAL A 576 -8.94 -12.79 -15.32
C VAL A 576 -8.25 -13.69 -16.34
N VAL A 577 -9.06 -14.33 -17.18
CA VAL A 577 -8.64 -14.88 -18.47
C VAL A 577 -9.34 -14.15 -19.61
N ARG A 578 -8.66 -14.00 -20.75
CA ARG A 578 -9.16 -13.30 -21.93
C ARG A 578 -9.09 -14.14 -23.22
N GLY A 579 -9.91 -13.82 -24.20
CA GLY A 579 -9.81 -14.29 -25.58
C GLY A 579 -10.73 -15.43 -26.03
N GLY A 580 -11.33 -16.19 -25.10
CA GLY A 580 -12.07 -17.40 -25.43
C GLY A 580 -11.16 -18.58 -25.82
N SER A 581 -11.69 -19.80 -25.83
CA SER A 581 -10.90 -21.00 -26.16
C SER A 581 -11.42 -21.76 -27.38
N TRP A 582 -10.74 -22.87 -27.71
CA TRP A 582 -11.21 -23.88 -28.66
C TRP A 582 -12.61 -24.45 -28.34
N PHE A 583 -13.07 -24.37 -27.09
CA PHE A 583 -14.33 -24.96 -26.61
C PHE A 583 -15.52 -23.99 -26.67
N ASP A 584 -15.26 -22.68 -26.73
CA ASP A 584 -16.27 -21.64 -26.51
C ASP A 584 -16.98 -21.15 -27.78
N ASN A 585 -18.17 -20.58 -27.58
CA ASN A 585 -18.97 -19.95 -28.63
C ASN A 585 -18.29 -18.66 -29.14
N ALA A 586 -18.78 -18.15 -30.27
CA ALA A 586 -18.27 -16.91 -30.86
C ALA A 586 -18.29 -15.72 -29.89
N ASP A 587 -19.39 -15.53 -29.13
CA ASP A 587 -19.55 -14.49 -28.10
C ASP A 587 -18.32 -14.34 -27.18
N SER A 588 -17.81 -15.45 -26.65
CA SER A 588 -16.70 -15.45 -25.70
C SER A 588 -15.32 -15.28 -26.34
N CYS A 589 -15.27 -15.28 -27.68
CA CYS A 589 -14.08 -14.92 -28.44
C CYS A 589 -14.02 -13.41 -28.76
N ARG A 590 -14.92 -12.57 -28.26
CA ARG A 590 -14.94 -11.12 -28.51
C ARG A 590 -13.87 -10.39 -27.70
N SER A 591 -13.28 -9.33 -28.26
CA SER A 591 -12.17 -8.57 -27.64
C SER A 591 -12.46 -8.08 -26.22
N ALA A 592 -13.72 -7.80 -25.89
CA ALA A 592 -14.16 -7.29 -24.60
C ALA A 592 -14.55 -8.37 -23.58
N ASP A 593 -14.72 -9.63 -24.00
CA ASP A 593 -15.22 -10.66 -23.07
C ASP A 593 -14.11 -11.18 -22.15
N CYS A 594 -14.49 -11.51 -20.92
CA CYS A 594 -13.58 -11.97 -19.89
C CYS A 594 -14.24 -13.01 -18.99
N SER A 595 -13.47 -14.05 -18.64
CA SER A 595 -13.87 -15.03 -17.64
C SER A 595 -13.00 -14.89 -16.39
N ARG A 596 -13.52 -15.40 -15.27
CA ARG A 596 -12.90 -15.28 -13.94
C ARG A 596 -12.71 -16.68 -13.38
N VAL A 597 -11.46 -17.14 -13.34
CA VAL A 597 -11.11 -18.52 -13.00
C VAL A 597 -10.28 -18.54 -11.71
N LEU A 598 -10.49 -19.52 -10.84
CA LEU A 598 -9.69 -19.67 -9.61
C LEU A 598 -8.21 -19.93 -9.98
N PRO A 599 -7.23 -19.32 -9.28
CA PRO A 599 -5.83 -19.30 -9.72
C PRO A 599 -5.14 -20.67 -9.67
N ASP A 600 -5.74 -21.66 -9.01
CA ASP A 600 -5.33 -23.06 -8.91
C ASP A 600 -5.95 -23.97 -9.99
N CYS A 601 -6.77 -23.43 -10.89
CA CYS A 601 -7.44 -24.21 -11.93
C CYS A 601 -6.52 -24.55 -13.12
N CYS A 602 -6.26 -25.84 -13.36
CA CYS A 602 -5.46 -26.33 -14.49
C CYS A 602 -6.36 -26.92 -15.61
N SER A 603 -7.15 -26.10 -16.30
CA SER A 603 -8.07 -26.58 -17.37
C SER A 603 -7.39 -26.73 -18.74
N PHE A 604 -7.93 -27.60 -19.60
CA PHE A 604 -7.36 -28.00 -20.92
C PHE A 604 -7.66 -27.01 -22.07
N ASP A 605 -8.21 -25.86 -21.72
CA ASP A 605 -8.64 -24.77 -22.59
C ASP A 605 -8.06 -23.42 -22.12
N ILE A 606 -7.28 -23.41 -21.04
CA ILE A 606 -6.62 -22.23 -20.46
C ILE A 606 -5.10 -22.38 -20.60
N GLY A 607 -4.47 -21.37 -21.19
CA GLY A 607 -3.03 -21.17 -21.32
C GLY A 607 -2.65 -19.73 -20.97
N PHE A 608 -1.60 -19.19 -21.59
CA PHE A 608 -1.15 -17.81 -21.36
C PHE A 608 -0.27 -17.27 -22.47
N ARG A 609 -0.04 -15.96 -22.43
CA ARG A 609 0.85 -15.19 -23.29
C ARG A 609 1.73 -14.30 -22.43
N LEU A 610 3.02 -14.18 -22.78
CA LEU A 610 3.94 -13.33 -22.04
C LEU A 610 3.83 -11.87 -22.47
N LEU A 611 3.99 -10.97 -21.50
CA LEU A 611 4.45 -9.61 -21.71
C LEU A 611 5.93 -9.51 -21.28
N ARG A 612 6.71 -8.71 -21.99
CA ARG A 612 8.07 -8.31 -21.63
C ARG A 612 8.19 -6.79 -21.61
N GLU A 613 8.67 -6.22 -20.51
CA GLU A 613 8.97 -4.78 -20.44
C GLU A 613 10.22 -4.42 -21.28
N LEU A 614 10.40 -3.14 -21.62
CA LEU A 614 11.47 -2.66 -22.53
C LEU A 614 12.89 -2.88 -21.99
#